data_AF-A0A1F9UHD9-F1
#
_entry.id   AF-A0A1F9UHD9-F1
#
_cell.length_a   1.000
_cell.length_b   1.000
_cell.length_c   1.000
_cell.angle_alpha   90.00
_cell.angle_beta   90.00
_cell.angle_gamma   90.00
#
_symmetry.space_group_name_H-M   'P 1'
#
loop_
_entity.id
_entity.type
_entity.pdbx_description
1 polymer ?
#
loop_
_entity_poly.entity_id
_entity_poly.type
_entity_poly.pdbx_seq_one_letter_code
_entity_poly.pdbx_strand_id
1 'polypeptide(L)'
;MARIVLTGTATKLRRLRAADLPADRDLRNSYLRYVDLSGFDLSIYDMRDTDIIDCVGRGVILPDFAAGDLQATDYMQSRRTDWTGAKIPAIVSSYNHDLVVEVLRQAIPSLSGVPLQAAQVVANYVSGDYARSWRDGYWQVMDKLGLDVDGVLANVLPAFKGYPKLESRLRHHHDSGRISPVPPGFRSKADDFEFSVDGVNTVRENIAVALVGKYDRYALRQTLRTAIRTKYAGWTTLAQHYDIWFAQLDPYPIFFWRDANMSPDLGDDWHAGWPT
;
A
#
# COMPACT_ATOMS: atom_id res chain seq x y z
N MET A 1 -3.88 13.41 -21.59
CA MET A 1 -4.16 13.12 -20.17
C MET A 1 -3.41 14.10 -19.32
N ALA A 2 -4.13 14.83 -18.47
CA ALA A 2 -3.54 15.78 -17.54
C ALA A 2 -3.53 15.14 -16.15
N ARG A 3 -2.35 14.74 -15.67
CA ARG A 3 -2.11 14.43 -14.27
C ARG A 3 -2.53 15.64 -13.43
N ILE A 4 -3.30 15.44 -12.35
CA ILE A 4 -3.54 16.52 -11.40
C ILE A 4 -2.53 16.46 -10.25
N VAL A 5 -2.01 17.62 -9.89
CA VAL A 5 -1.11 17.80 -8.74
C VAL A 5 -1.75 18.85 -7.85
N LEU A 6 -2.30 18.42 -6.72
CA LEU A 6 -2.98 19.28 -5.76
C LEU A 6 -2.23 19.24 -4.44
N THR A 7 -1.78 20.41 -4.00
CA THR A 7 -1.06 20.55 -2.74
C THR A 7 -1.68 21.66 -1.89
N GLY A 8 -1.90 21.32 -0.63
CA GLY A 8 -2.11 22.28 0.45
C GLY A 8 -0.87 22.37 1.34
N THR A 9 -1.09 22.66 2.62
CA THR A 9 -0.06 22.63 3.66
C THR A 9 -0.60 21.93 4.91
N ALA A 10 0.29 21.48 5.80
CA ALA A 10 -0.09 20.81 7.04
C ALA A 10 -1.08 21.62 7.91
N THR A 11 -1.06 22.94 7.84
CA THR A 11 -1.94 23.84 8.61
C THR A 11 -3.09 24.41 7.80
N LYS A 12 -3.09 24.23 6.46
CA LYS A 12 -4.11 24.76 5.57
C LYS A 12 -4.31 23.79 4.41
N LEU A 13 -5.29 22.91 4.57
CA LEU A 13 -5.68 21.97 3.53
C LEU A 13 -6.21 22.72 2.31
N ARG A 14 -5.88 22.21 1.12
CA ARG A 14 -6.53 22.62 -0.12
C ARG A 14 -7.85 21.85 -0.25
N ARG A 15 -8.98 22.55 -0.31
CA ARG A 15 -10.26 21.91 -0.62
C ARG A 15 -10.30 21.49 -2.10
N LEU A 16 -10.61 20.22 -2.38
CA LEU A 16 -10.88 19.74 -3.73
C LEU A 16 -12.13 20.44 -4.28
N ARG A 17 -12.09 20.82 -5.57
CA ARG A 17 -13.21 21.42 -6.31
C ARG A 17 -13.53 20.56 -7.51
N ALA A 18 -14.78 20.57 -7.97
CA ALA A 18 -15.17 19.89 -9.20
C ALA A 18 -14.32 20.32 -10.42
N ALA A 19 -13.92 21.60 -10.48
CA ALA A 19 -13.05 22.12 -11.52
C ALA A 19 -11.58 21.63 -11.45
N ASP A 20 -11.16 21.06 -10.32
CA ASP A 20 -9.86 20.40 -10.22
C ASP A 20 -9.88 18.99 -10.85
N LEU A 21 -11.07 18.40 -11.04
CA LEU A 21 -11.22 17.04 -11.57
C LEU A 21 -11.27 17.07 -13.10
N PRO A 22 -10.57 16.15 -13.78
CA PRO A 22 -10.51 16.15 -15.23
C PRO A 22 -11.80 15.59 -15.83
N ALA A 23 -12.21 16.17 -16.97
CA ALA A 23 -13.45 15.79 -17.66
C ALA A 23 -13.40 14.38 -18.27
N ASP A 24 -12.20 13.88 -18.58
CA ASP A 24 -11.95 12.52 -19.10
C ASP A 24 -11.99 11.44 -18.01
N ARG A 25 -12.20 11.84 -16.74
CA ARG A 25 -12.27 10.97 -15.56
C ARG A 25 -10.99 10.19 -15.28
N ASP A 26 -9.87 10.62 -15.86
CA ASP A 26 -8.58 9.99 -15.66
C ASP A 26 -7.80 10.71 -14.56
N LEU A 27 -7.76 10.12 -13.37
CA LEU A 27 -6.93 10.57 -12.26
C LEU A 27 -5.62 9.79 -12.14
N ARG A 28 -5.25 8.97 -13.13
CA ARG A 28 -4.06 8.14 -13.02
C ARG A 28 -2.79 8.96 -12.82
N ASN A 29 -1.88 8.45 -12.00
CA ASN A 29 -0.62 9.11 -11.64
C ASN A 29 -0.81 10.48 -10.93
N SER A 30 -2.02 10.80 -10.46
CA SER A 30 -2.28 12.06 -9.76
C SER A 30 -1.60 12.10 -8.39
N TYR A 31 -1.32 13.31 -7.92
CA TYR A 31 -0.66 13.53 -6.63
C TYR A 31 -1.44 14.54 -5.80
N LEU A 32 -1.91 14.10 -4.64
CA LEU A 32 -2.69 14.89 -3.70
C LEU A 32 -2.00 14.87 -2.34
N ARG A 33 -1.60 16.05 -1.87
CA ARG A 33 -1.02 16.21 -0.52
C ARG A 33 -1.65 17.35 0.24
N TYR A 34 -2.05 17.13 1.49
CA TYR A 34 -2.78 18.13 2.28
C TYR A 34 -4.04 18.62 1.55
N VAL A 35 -4.79 17.69 0.95
CA VAL A 35 -6.03 17.97 0.24
C VAL A 35 -7.22 17.47 1.07
N ASP A 36 -8.23 18.31 1.19
CA ASP A 36 -9.53 17.93 1.72
C ASP A 36 -10.44 17.49 0.56
N LEU A 37 -10.65 16.18 0.49
CA LEU A 37 -11.49 15.45 -0.46
C LEU A 37 -12.89 15.21 0.10
N SER A 38 -13.19 15.62 1.34
CA SER A 38 -14.35 15.09 2.07
C SER A 38 -15.68 15.28 1.33
N GLY A 39 -16.46 14.21 1.25
CA GLY A 39 -17.77 14.18 0.61
C GLY A 39 -17.76 14.17 -0.92
N PHE A 40 -16.59 14.06 -1.57
CA PHE A 40 -16.55 13.92 -3.03
C PHE A 40 -16.93 12.50 -3.47
N ASP A 41 -17.68 12.45 -4.56
CA ASP A 41 -17.91 11.22 -5.31
C ASP A 41 -16.81 11.05 -6.36
N LEU A 42 -15.89 10.11 -6.11
CA LEU A 42 -14.83 9.71 -7.03
C LEU A 42 -15.13 8.37 -7.71
N SER A 43 -16.36 7.86 -7.59
CA SER A 43 -16.74 6.50 -8.02
C SER A 43 -16.54 6.22 -9.51
N ILE A 44 -16.48 7.27 -10.34
CA ILE A 44 -16.35 7.20 -11.79
C ILE A 44 -14.94 7.47 -12.30
N TYR A 45 -13.99 7.77 -11.42
CA TYR A 45 -12.64 8.18 -11.80
C TYR A 45 -11.67 7.01 -11.76
N ASP A 46 -10.80 6.90 -12.76
CA ASP A 46 -9.68 5.95 -12.74
C ASP A 46 -8.55 6.54 -11.89
N MET A 47 -8.34 6.00 -10.70
CA MET A 47 -7.36 6.46 -9.71
C MET A 47 -6.13 5.56 -9.63
N ARG A 48 -5.86 4.74 -10.64
CA ARG A 48 -4.66 3.88 -10.63
C ARG A 48 -3.39 4.71 -10.50
N ASP A 49 -2.44 4.20 -9.71
CA ASP A 49 -1.17 4.89 -9.42
C ASP A 49 -1.33 6.30 -8.79
N THR A 50 -2.47 6.61 -8.16
CA THR A 50 -2.70 7.90 -7.48
C THR A 50 -2.08 7.92 -6.09
N ASP A 51 -1.50 9.06 -5.73
CA ASP A 51 -0.98 9.32 -4.38
C ASP A 51 -1.86 10.26 -3.59
N ILE A 52 -2.23 9.81 -2.40
CA ILE A 52 -3.03 10.58 -1.44
C ILE A 52 -2.28 10.55 -0.11
N ILE A 53 -1.69 11.68 0.27
CA ILE A 53 -0.78 11.77 1.41
C ILE A 53 -1.17 12.93 2.31
N ASP A 54 -1.30 12.69 3.61
CA ASP A 54 -1.65 13.74 4.58
C ASP A 54 -2.99 14.45 4.23
N CYS A 55 -3.95 13.71 3.68
CA CYS A 55 -5.22 14.26 3.20
C CYS A 55 -6.37 14.00 4.19
N VAL A 56 -7.53 14.58 3.90
CA VAL A 56 -8.80 14.25 4.58
C VAL A 56 -9.79 13.79 3.52
N GLY A 57 -10.17 12.51 3.58
CA GLY A 57 -11.07 11.83 2.64
C GLY A 57 -12.37 11.37 3.30
N ARG A 58 -12.89 12.12 4.28
CA ARG A 58 -14.09 11.72 5.03
C ARG A 58 -15.31 11.62 4.12
N GLY A 59 -16.04 10.51 4.18
CA GLY A 59 -17.24 10.32 3.35
C GLY A 59 -17.00 10.32 1.84
N VAL A 60 -15.74 10.17 1.38
CA VAL A 60 -15.43 10.04 -0.05
C VAL A 60 -15.98 8.72 -0.58
N ILE A 61 -16.47 8.72 -1.81
CA ILE A 61 -16.81 7.50 -2.53
C ILE A 61 -15.66 7.14 -3.46
N LEU A 62 -14.90 6.09 -3.15
CA LEU A 62 -13.83 5.61 -4.02
C LEU A 62 -14.38 4.76 -5.17
N PRO A 63 -13.65 4.66 -6.30
CA PRO A 63 -14.10 3.88 -7.44
C PRO A 63 -14.03 2.37 -7.17
N ASP A 64 -15.12 1.69 -7.49
CA ASP A 64 -15.32 0.25 -7.28
C ASP A 64 -15.70 -0.43 -8.61
N PHE A 65 -14.91 -0.15 -9.64
CA PHE A 65 -15.09 -0.73 -10.98
C PHE A 65 -13.75 -1.21 -11.56
N ALA A 66 -13.85 -2.16 -12.49
CA ALA A 66 -12.72 -2.63 -13.27
C ALA A 66 -12.43 -1.67 -14.44
N ALA A 67 -11.17 -1.28 -14.59
CA ALA A 67 -10.62 -0.47 -15.66
C ALA A 67 -9.68 -1.32 -16.53
N GLY A 68 -10.28 -2.27 -17.27
CA GLY A 68 -9.57 -3.36 -17.94
C GLY A 68 -9.35 -4.53 -16.97
N ASP A 69 -8.15 -5.11 -16.97
CA ASP A 69 -7.76 -6.20 -16.05
C ASP A 69 -7.41 -5.72 -14.63
N LEU A 70 -7.48 -4.41 -14.38
CA LEU A 70 -7.11 -3.78 -13.12
C LEU A 70 -8.31 -3.06 -12.53
N GLN A 71 -8.36 -2.95 -11.21
CA GLN A 71 -9.33 -2.09 -10.53
C GLN A 71 -8.94 -0.62 -10.65
N ALA A 72 -9.93 0.26 -10.65
CA ALA A 72 -9.73 1.72 -10.72
C ALA A 72 -8.92 2.29 -9.54
N THR A 73 -8.68 1.53 -8.46
CA THR A 73 -7.78 1.90 -7.35
C THR A 73 -6.51 1.07 -7.28
N ASP A 74 -6.20 0.24 -8.29
CA ASP A 74 -4.97 -0.56 -8.24
C ASP A 74 -3.74 0.34 -8.20
N TYR A 75 -2.80 0.00 -7.32
CA TYR A 75 -1.60 0.78 -7.01
C TYR A 75 -1.83 2.19 -6.45
N MET A 76 -3.09 2.57 -6.16
CA MET A 76 -3.36 3.78 -5.38
C MET A 76 -2.71 3.66 -4.00
N GLN A 77 -2.03 4.72 -3.58
CA GLN A 77 -1.40 4.81 -2.26
C GLN A 77 -2.09 5.87 -1.41
N SER A 78 -2.58 5.45 -0.26
CA SER A 78 -3.03 6.34 0.81
C SER A 78 -2.08 6.27 1.99
N ARG A 79 -1.61 7.42 2.47
CA ARG A 79 -0.87 7.50 3.74
C ARG A 79 -1.31 8.67 4.60
N ARG A 80 -1.41 8.42 5.91
CA ARG A 80 -1.71 9.45 6.91
C ARG A 80 -2.96 10.25 6.52
N THR A 81 -3.92 9.57 5.87
CA THR A 81 -5.13 10.17 5.33
C THR A 81 -6.34 9.69 6.12
N ASP A 82 -7.19 10.62 6.52
CA ASP A 82 -8.41 10.30 7.26
C ASP A 82 -9.54 9.90 6.31
N TRP A 83 -9.87 8.62 6.26
CA TRP A 83 -10.94 8.07 5.42
C TRP A 83 -12.25 7.83 6.15
N THR A 84 -12.46 8.43 7.31
CA THR A 84 -13.64 8.16 8.14
C THR A 84 -14.94 8.28 7.34
N GLY A 85 -15.71 7.19 7.26
CA GLY A 85 -16.99 7.11 6.55
C GLY A 85 -16.89 7.01 5.03
N ALA A 86 -15.70 6.84 4.45
CA ALA A 86 -15.54 6.68 3.01
C ALA A 86 -16.09 5.33 2.50
N LYS A 87 -16.68 5.28 1.30
CA LYS A 87 -17.02 4.01 0.65
C LYS A 87 -15.75 3.42 0.03
N ILE A 88 -15.25 2.34 0.63
CA ILE A 88 -14.03 1.65 0.20
C ILE A 88 -14.40 0.55 -0.82
N PRO A 89 -13.66 0.40 -1.93
CA PRO A 89 -13.91 -0.67 -2.89
C PRO A 89 -13.62 -2.04 -2.30
N ALA A 90 -14.35 -3.07 -2.72
CA ALA A 90 -14.17 -4.44 -2.22
C ALA A 90 -12.75 -4.97 -2.48
N ILE A 91 -12.13 -4.52 -3.57
CA ILE A 91 -10.80 -4.94 -4.03
C ILE A 91 -9.71 -3.96 -3.55
N VAL A 92 -9.81 -3.50 -2.31
CA VAL A 92 -8.80 -2.62 -1.70
C VAL A 92 -7.49 -3.35 -1.44
N SER A 93 -6.38 -2.64 -1.66
CA SER A 93 -5.03 -3.15 -1.34
C SER A 93 -4.79 -3.19 0.16
N SER A 94 -4.26 -4.29 0.67
CA SER A 94 -3.83 -4.44 2.07
C SER A 94 -2.63 -3.56 2.45
N TYR A 95 -1.96 -2.97 1.47
CA TYR A 95 -0.85 -2.03 1.69
C TYR A 95 -1.32 -0.60 2.02
N ASN A 96 -2.61 -0.29 1.83
CA ASN A 96 -3.19 0.99 2.21
C ASN A 96 -3.68 0.94 3.65
N HIS A 97 -2.78 1.19 4.61
CA HIS A 97 -3.06 1.09 6.04
C HIS A 97 -4.31 1.88 6.44
N ASP A 98 -4.43 3.12 5.99
CA ASP A 98 -5.55 3.98 6.35
C ASP A 98 -6.90 3.42 5.85
N LEU A 99 -6.90 2.77 4.67
CA LEU A 99 -8.10 2.14 4.11
C LEU A 99 -8.44 0.85 4.85
N VAL A 100 -7.45 0.03 5.20
CA VAL A 100 -7.66 -1.19 6.01
C VAL A 100 -8.23 -0.82 7.38
N VAL A 101 -7.70 0.24 8.01
CA VAL A 101 -8.23 0.76 9.27
C VAL A 101 -9.68 1.21 9.10
N GLU A 102 -10.00 1.89 8.00
CA GLU A 102 -11.38 2.31 7.75
C GLU A 102 -12.32 1.13 7.52
N VAL A 103 -11.90 0.10 6.79
CA VAL A 103 -12.67 -1.16 6.65
C VAL A 103 -12.96 -1.78 8.02
N LEU A 104 -11.96 -1.85 8.90
CA LEU A 104 -12.16 -2.37 10.27
C LEU A 104 -13.15 -1.50 11.06
N ARG A 105 -13.03 -0.17 10.98
CA ARG A 105 -13.96 0.77 11.65
C ARG A 105 -15.40 0.59 11.19
N GLN A 106 -15.62 0.35 9.89
CA GLN A 106 -16.96 0.12 9.34
C GLN A 106 -17.53 -1.23 9.76
N ALA A 107 -16.69 -2.25 9.95
CA ALA A 107 -17.12 -3.56 10.41
C ALA A 107 -17.47 -3.59 11.90
N ILE A 108 -16.72 -2.87 12.75
CA ILE A 108 -16.82 -2.89 14.23
C ILE A 108 -18.28 -2.81 14.76
N PRO A 109 -19.16 -1.91 14.29
CA PRO A 109 -20.54 -1.83 14.78
C PRO A 109 -21.38 -3.10 14.58
N SER A 110 -20.98 -3.97 13.64
CA SER A 110 -21.68 -5.23 13.34
C SER A 110 -21.09 -6.45 14.08
N LEU A 111 -19.96 -6.28 14.75
CA LEU A 111 -19.25 -7.35 15.46
C LEU A 111 -19.63 -7.38 16.94
N SER A 112 -19.47 -8.55 17.57
CA SER A 112 -19.66 -8.74 19.00
C SER A 112 -18.61 -9.70 19.55
N GLY A 113 -18.49 -9.80 20.89
CA GLY A 113 -17.58 -10.75 21.55
C GLY A 113 -16.10 -10.60 21.17
N VAL A 114 -15.42 -11.73 20.99
CA VAL A 114 -14.00 -11.78 20.64
C VAL A 114 -13.69 -11.16 19.26
N PRO A 115 -14.51 -11.36 18.20
CA PRO A 115 -14.30 -10.67 16.93
C PRO A 115 -14.28 -9.15 17.02
N LEU A 116 -15.19 -8.56 17.82
CA LEU A 116 -15.21 -7.12 18.08
C LEU A 116 -13.91 -6.65 18.73
N GLN A 117 -13.47 -7.35 19.78
CA GLN A 117 -12.23 -7.00 20.50
C GLN A 117 -11.00 -7.12 19.58
N ALA A 118 -10.93 -8.18 18.77
CA ALA A 118 -9.84 -8.39 17.82
C ALA A 118 -9.77 -7.26 16.78
N ALA A 119 -10.90 -6.92 16.16
CA ALA A 119 -10.97 -5.81 15.19
C ALA A 119 -10.55 -4.47 15.81
N GLN A 120 -10.97 -4.19 17.05
CA GLN A 120 -10.58 -2.99 17.79
C GLN A 120 -9.08 -2.96 18.09
N VAL A 121 -8.48 -4.08 18.48
CA VAL A 121 -7.03 -4.17 18.72
C VAL A 121 -6.25 -3.83 17.44
N VAL A 122 -6.61 -4.45 16.30
CA VAL A 122 -5.94 -4.19 15.03
C VAL A 122 -6.12 -2.73 14.61
N ALA A 123 -7.35 -2.21 14.62
CA ALA A 123 -7.64 -0.84 14.21
C ALA A 123 -6.89 0.20 15.07
N ASN A 124 -6.89 0.02 16.39
CA ASN A 124 -6.21 0.93 17.32
C ASN A 124 -4.68 0.85 17.19
N TYR A 125 -4.14 -0.35 17.01
CA TYR A 125 -2.70 -0.53 16.88
C TYR A 125 -2.17 0.09 15.59
N VAL A 126 -2.77 -0.27 14.45
CA VAL A 126 -2.35 0.16 13.11
C VAL A 126 -2.55 1.68 12.92
N SER A 127 -3.64 2.24 13.45
CA SER A 127 -3.87 3.69 13.34
C SER A 127 -2.95 4.55 14.20
N GLY A 128 -2.25 3.96 15.18
CA GLY A 128 -1.38 4.70 16.09
C GLY A 128 -0.03 5.13 15.50
N ASP A 129 0.47 4.41 14.49
CA ASP A 129 1.74 4.71 13.83
C ASP A 129 1.79 4.01 12.46
N TYR A 130 2.20 4.74 11.41
CA TYR A 130 2.29 4.18 10.06
C TYR A 130 3.43 3.13 9.92
N ALA A 131 4.39 3.11 10.84
CA ALA A 131 5.41 2.06 10.93
C ALA A 131 4.82 0.71 11.39
N ARG A 132 3.62 0.70 11.98
CA ARG A 132 2.94 -0.52 12.41
C ARG A 132 2.18 -1.11 11.24
N SER A 133 2.56 -2.32 10.85
CA SER A 133 1.81 -3.06 9.85
C SER A 133 0.58 -3.71 10.49
N TRP A 134 -0.46 -3.97 9.71
CA TRP A 134 -1.60 -4.76 10.19
C TRP A 134 -1.21 -6.23 10.47
N ARG A 135 -0.11 -6.72 9.89
CA ARG A 135 0.55 -7.98 10.31
C ARG A 135 0.97 -7.92 11.77
N ASP A 136 1.59 -6.82 12.21
CA ASP A 136 1.94 -6.62 13.62
C ASP A 136 0.67 -6.46 14.47
N GLY A 137 -0.39 -5.90 13.90
CA GLY A 137 -1.73 -5.88 14.50
C GLY A 137 -2.26 -7.28 14.79
N TYR A 138 -2.01 -8.26 13.93
CA TYR A 138 -2.36 -9.66 14.16
C TYR A 138 -1.71 -10.22 15.43
N TRP A 139 -0.41 -9.96 15.60
CA TRP A 139 0.31 -10.38 16.81
C TRP A 139 -0.25 -9.70 18.07
N GLN A 140 -0.62 -8.42 17.97
CA GLN A 140 -1.23 -7.71 19.10
C GLN A 140 -2.56 -8.34 19.53
N VAL A 141 -3.31 -8.94 18.62
CA VAL A 141 -4.52 -9.69 18.99
C VAL A 141 -4.15 -10.94 19.79
N MET A 142 -3.13 -11.70 19.36
CA MET A 142 -2.65 -12.88 20.10
C MET A 142 -2.24 -12.50 21.53
N ASP A 143 -1.39 -11.48 21.67
CA ASP A 143 -0.85 -11.01 22.94
C ASP A 143 -1.94 -10.50 23.89
N LYS A 144 -2.84 -9.64 23.39
CA LYS A 144 -3.86 -8.99 24.22
C LYS A 144 -5.05 -9.88 24.56
N LEU A 145 -5.42 -10.81 23.68
CA LEU A 145 -6.61 -11.65 23.86
C LEU A 145 -6.27 -13.10 24.22
N GLY A 146 -4.99 -13.46 24.29
CA GLY A 146 -4.55 -14.82 24.61
C GLY A 146 -4.97 -15.85 23.56
N LEU A 147 -5.07 -15.41 22.30
CA LEU A 147 -5.46 -16.27 21.17
C LEU A 147 -4.22 -16.89 20.51
N ASP A 148 -4.36 -18.12 20.03
CA ASP A 148 -3.41 -18.72 19.10
C ASP A 148 -3.62 -18.19 17.66
N VAL A 149 -2.80 -18.66 16.72
CA VAL A 149 -2.80 -18.18 15.34
C VAL A 149 -4.14 -18.47 14.64
N ASP A 150 -4.71 -19.66 14.85
CA ASP A 150 -6.03 -20.06 14.36
C ASP A 150 -7.14 -19.18 14.96
N GLY A 151 -7.08 -18.94 16.27
CA GLY A 151 -8.02 -18.10 17.00
C GLY A 151 -8.03 -16.67 16.48
N VAL A 152 -6.87 -16.09 16.17
CA VAL A 152 -6.84 -14.75 15.56
C VAL A 152 -7.43 -14.74 14.15
N LEU A 153 -7.15 -15.74 13.31
CA LEU A 153 -7.74 -15.83 11.98
C LEU A 153 -9.27 -15.87 12.09
N ALA A 154 -9.79 -16.76 12.93
CA ALA A 154 -11.22 -16.92 13.14
C ALA A 154 -11.92 -15.65 13.65
N ASN A 155 -11.22 -14.82 14.44
CA ASN A 155 -11.80 -13.64 15.07
C ASN A 155 -11.57 -12.32 14.30
N VAL A 156 -10.51 -12.21 13.49
CA VAL A 156 -10.25 -11.02 12.65
C VAL A 156 -10.95 -11.12 11.29
N LEU A 157 -11.03 -12.32 10.71
CA LEU A 157 -11.62 -12.53 9.39
C LEU A 157 -13.03 -11.95 9.21
N PRO A 158 -13.96 -12.03 10.18
CA PRO A 158 -15.29 -11.42 10.06
C PRO A 158 -15.26 -9.92 9.77
N ALA A 159 -14.24 -9.19 10.23
CA ALA A 159 -14.10 -7.76 9.99
C ALA A 159 -13.73 -7.41 8.54
N PHE A 160 -13.24 -8.38 7.77
CA PHE A 160 -12.91 -8.22 6.35
C PHE A 160 -13.96 -8.82 5.41
N LYS A 161 -15.11 -9.25 5.92
CA LYS A 161 -16.19 -9.81 5.11
C LYS A 161 -16.56 -8.87 3.96
N GLY A 162 -16.44 -9.37 2.73
CA GLY A 162 -16.73 -8.61 1.51
C GLY A 162 -15.52 -7.89 0.92
N TYR A 163 -14.33 -8.07 1.50
CA TYR A 163 -13.06 -7.53 1.02
C TYR A 163 -12.08 -8.69 0.71
N PRO A 164 -12.27 -9.41 -0.42
CA PRO A 164 -11.57 -10.68 -0.69
C PRO A 164 -10.04 -10.55 -0.71
N LYS A 165 -9.48 -9.41 -1.13
CA LYS A 165 -8.02 -9.17 -1.07
C LYS A 165 -7.51 -9.12 0.38
N LEU A 166 -8.28 -8.53 1.30
CA LEU A 166 -7.92 -8.46 2.72
C LEU A 166 -8.07 -9.83 3.38
N GLU A 167 -9.16 -10.55 3.09
CA GLU A 167 -9.39 -11.92 3.56
C GLU A 167 -8.27 -12.87 3.09
N SER A 168 -7.96 -12.85 1.79
CA SER A 168 -6.88 -13.66 1.20
C SER A 168 -5.54 -13.37 1.86
N ARG A 169 -5.23 -12.08 2.08
CA ARG A 169 -3.97 -11.70 2.72
C ARG A 169 -3.90 -12.15 4.18
N LEU A 170 -5.00 -12.07 4.93
CA LEU A 170 -5.07 -12.59 6.31
C LEU A 170 -4.76 -14.09 6.35
N ARG A 171 -5.34 -14.86 5.43
CA ARG A 171 -5.08 -16.31 5.28
C ARG A 171 -3.65 -16.60 4.87
N HIS A 172 -3.10 -15.84 3.91
CA HIS A 172 -1.70 -16.01 3.51
C HIS A 172 -0.75 -15.79 4.69
N HIS A 173 -0.97 -14.79 5.54
CA HIS A 173 -0.14 -14.60 6.74
C HIS A 173 -0.25 -15.75 7.73
N HIS A 174 -1.46 -16.27 7.92
CA HIS A 174 -1.70 -17.46 8.72
C HIS A 174 -0.92 -18.67 8.17
N ASP A 175 -1.09 -18.99 6.89
CA ASP A 175 -0.55 -20.22 6.28
C ASP A 175 0.96 -20.17 6.08
N SER A 176 1.53 -18.98 5.85
CA SER A 176 2.97 -18.79 5.65
C SER A 176 3.79 -18.81 6.94
N GLY A 177 3.15 -18.88 8.12
CA GLY A 177 3.84 -18.78 9.41
C GLY A 177 4.52 -17.42 9.65
N ARG A 178 4.22 -16.40 8.81
CA ARG A 178 4.79 -15.04 8.89
C ARG A 178 4.29 -14.24 10.09
N ILE A 179 3.39 -14.81 10.87
CA ILE A 179 2.86 -14.26 12.12
C ILE A 179 3.78 -14.74 13.23
N SER A 180 4.96 -14.13 13.30
CA SER A 180 5.90 -14.36 14.38
C SER A 180 5.71 -13.28 15.46
N PRO A 181 5.93 -13.60 16.74
CA PRO A 181 6.02 -12.60 17.78
C PRO A 181 7.04 -11.54 17.39
N VAL A 182 6.60 -10.28 17.31
CA VAL A 182 7.51 -9.15 17.19
C VAL A 182 7.83 -8.73 18.63
N PRO A 183 9.06 -8.98 19.13
CA PRO A 183 9.39 -8.64 20.51
C PRO A 183 9.13 -7.16 20.79
N PRO A 184 8.66 -6.76 21.99
CA PRO A 184 8.56 -5.37 22.37
C PRO A 184 9.90 -4.65 22.16
N GLY A 185 9.90 -3.57 21.38
CA GLY A 185 11.11 -2.82 21.04
C GLY A 185 11.88 -3.33 19.81
N PHE A 186 11.42 -4.39 19.15
CA PHE A 186 11.88 -4.75 17.81
C PHE A 186 11.40 -3.67 16.83
N ARG A 187 12.26 -2.69 16.59
CA ARG A 187 12.22 -1.94 15.33
C ARG A 187 12.71 -2.93 14.29
N SER A 188 11.97 -3.15 13.22
CA SER A 188 12.59 -3.71 12.01
C SER A 188 13.83 -2.85 11.78
N LYS A 189 15.03 -3.40 11.98
CA LYS A 189 16.20 -2.79 11.39
C LYS A 189 15.83 -2.70 9.91
N ALA A 190 15.81 -1.49 9.37
CA ALA A 190 16.05 -1.38 7.94
C ALA A 190 17.46 -1.96 7.81
N ASP A 191 17.55 -3.26 7.58
CA ASP A 191 18.83 -3.87 7.30
C ASP A 191 19.28 -3.18 6.03
N ASP A 192 20.38 -2.43 6.13
CA ASP A 192 21.10 -1.91 4.97
C ASP A 192 21.43 -3.14 4.12
N PHE A 193 20.67 -3.34 3.06
CA PHE A 193 20.79 -4.54 2.23
C PHE A 193 21.91 -4.31 1.22
N GLU A 194 23.05 -4.97 1.39
CA GLU A 194 24.03 -5.15 0.32
C GLU A 194 23.52 -6.27 -0.60
N PHE A 195 23.29 -5.95 -1.88
CA PHE A 195 22.99 -6.96 -2.90
C PHE A 195 24.28 -7.40 -3.59
N SER A 196 24.52 -8.71 -3.63
CA SER A 196 25.57 -9.34 -4.43
C SER A 196 24.92 -10.26 -5.44
N VAL A 197 25.14 -10.00 -6.73
CA VAL A 197 24.83 -10.95 -7.81
C VAL A 197 26.12 -11.62 -8.23
N ASP A 198 26.18 -12.94 -8.12
CA ASP A 198 27.20 -13.82 -8.71
C ASP A 198 28.66 -13.44 -8.47
N GLY A 199 29.03 -13.06 -7.24
CA GLY A 199 30.42 -13.07 -6.78
C GLY A 199 31.36 -12.10 -7.52
N VAL A 200 30.84 -11.15 -8.29
CA VAL A 200 31.65 -10.13 -8.96
C VAL A 200 31.30 -8.77 -8.37
N ASN A 201 32.28 -8.22 -7.64
CA ASN A 201 32.42 -6.84 -7.17
C ASN A 201 31.12 -6.10 -6.86
N THR A 202 30.90 -5.88 -5.56
CA THR A 202 30.00 -4.92 -4.95
C THR A 202 29.78 -3.71 -5.87
N VAL A 203 28.65 -3.66 -6.56
CA VAL A 203 28.27 -2.48 -7.34
C VAL A 203 27.82 -1.42 -6.33
N ARG A 204 28.80 -0.80 -5.67
CA ARG A 204 28.66 0.51 -4.99
C ARG A 204 28.67 1.65 -6.00
N GLU A 205 28.39 1.36 -7.26
CA GLU A 205 28.18 2.39 -8.24
C GLU A 205 26.73 2.83 -8.14
N ASN A 206 26.52 3.84 -7.29
CA ASN A 206 25.58 4.92 -7.48
C ASN A 206 24.61 4.63 -8.63
N ILE A 207 23.48 3.99 -8.34
CA ILE A 207 22.26 4.41 -9.01
C ILE A 207 21.99 5.81 -8.47
N ALA A 208 22.85 6.75 -8.86
CA ALA A 208 22.57 8.16 -8.91
C ALA A 208 21.43 8.25 -9.91
N VAL A 209 20.23 7.98 -9.41
CA VAL A 209 19.01 8.51 -9.97
C VAL A 209 19.17 10.01 -9.83
N ALA A 210 19.90 10.59 -10.78
CA ALA A 210 19.97 12.01 -10.99
C ALA A 210 18.54 12.47 -11.23
N LEU A 211 17.93 12.98 -10.17
CA LEU A 211 17.09 14.18 -10.21
C LEU A 211 16.09 14.21 -11.38
N VAL A 212 15.19 13.23 -11.44
CA VAL A 212 13.81 13.55 -11.85
C VAL A 212 13.11 14.02 -10.60
N GLY A 213 13.25 15.33 -10.34
CA GLY A 213 13.23 15.92 -9.00
C GLY A 213 12.09 15.46 -8.11
N LYS A 214 12.41 14.96 -6.91
CA LYS A 214 11.59 14.68 -5.70
C LYS A 214 10.15 14.11 -5.82
N TYR A 215 9.54 13.99 -6.99
CA TYR A 215 8.08 13.90 -7.18
C TYR A 215 7.60 13.13 -8.42
N ASP A 216 8.49 12.54 -9.24
CA ASP A 216 8.07 11.82 -10.45
C ASP A 216 8.41 10.32 -10.43
N ARG A 217 7.50 9.55 -9.84
CA ARG A 217 7.50 8.09 -9.82
C ARG A 217 7.38 7.46 -11.21
N TYR A 218 6.66 8.10 -12.13
CA TYR A 218 6.47 7.58 -13.47
C TYR A 218 7.76 7.70 -14.25
N ALA A 219 8.41 8.87 -14.21
CA ALA A 219 9.70 9.07 -14.86
C ALA A 219 10.78 8.17 -14.22
N LEU A 220 10.78 7.98 -12.90
CA LEU A 220 11.72 7.04 -12.26
C LEU A 220 11.47 5.59 -12.69
N ARG A 221 10.22 5.12 -12.64
CA ARG A 221 9.82 3.77 -13.07
C ARG A 221 10.15 3.55 -14.54
N GLN A 222 9.82 4.50 -15.42
CA GLN A 222 10.12 4.38 -16.85
C GLN A 222 11.61 4.47 -17.13
N THR A 223 12.36 5.35 -16.46
CA THR A 223 13.82 5.45 -16.61
C THR A 223 14.51 4.19 -16.12
N LEU A 224 14.11 3.61 -14.98
CA LEU A 224 14.69 2.34 -14.50
C LEU A 224 14.25 1.14 -15.36
N ARG A 225 12.97 1.06 -15.75
CA ARG A 225 12.50 0.03 -16.70
C ARG A 225 13.24 0.13 -18.05
N THR A 226 13.50 1.34 -18.53
CA THR A 226 14.27 1.58 -19.77
C THR A 226 15.75 1.28 -19.55
N ALA A 227 16.37 1.77 -18.48
CA ALA A 227 17.77 1.49 -18.15
C ALA A 227 18.04 -0.01 -17.97
N ILE A 228 17.13 -0.73 -17.32
CA ILE A 228 17.21 -2.19 -17.18
C ILE A 228 17.13 -2.86 -18.56
N ARG A 229 16.16 -2.46 -19.40
CA ARG A 229 16.01 -3.01 -20.75
C ARG A 229 17.17 -2.66 -21.69
N THR A 230 17.76 -1.48 -21.58
CA THR A 230 18.81 -0.99 -22.48
C THR A 230 20.21 -1.44 -22.03
N LYS A 231 20.53 -1.40 -20.72
CA LYS A 231 21.84 -1.78 -20.18
C LYS A 231 21.99 -3.31 -20.07
N TYR A 232 20.90 -4.04 -19.86
CA TYR A 232 20.88 -5.50 -19.75
C TYR A 232 20.17 -6.17 -20.94
N ALA A 233 20.22 -5.54 -22.13
CA ALA A 233 19.57 -6.03 -23.36
C ALA A 233 20.04 -7.44 -23.82
N GLY A 234 21.15 -7.95 -23.29
CA GLY A 234 21.64 -9.32 -23.51
C GLY A 234 21.24 -10.34 -22.42
N TRP A 235 20.63 -9.89 -21.32
CA TRP A 235 20.20 -10.70 -20.20
C TRP A 235 18.67 -10.82 -20.26
N THR A 236 18.18 -11.64 -21.18
CA THR A 236 16.75 -11.96 -21.27
C THR A 236 16.18 -12.59 -19.99
N THR A 237 17.02 -13.13 -19.11
CA THR A 237 16.60 -13.88 -17.91
C THR A 237 16.16 -13.00 -16.74
N LEU A 238 16.81 -11.87 -16.46
CA LEU A 238 16.53 -11.11 -15.22
C LEU A 238 15.17 -10.38 -15.24
N ALA A 239 14.76 -9.87 -16.41
CA ALA A 239 13.42 -9.31 -16.62
C ALA A 239 12.32 -10.38 -16.82
N GLN A 240 12.71 -11.63 -17.08
CA GLN A 240 11.80 -12.78 -17.14
C GLN A 240 11.60 -13.42 -15.77
N HIS A 241 12.51 -13.18 -14.83
CA HIS A 241 12.51 -13.80 -13.51
C HIS A 241 12.14 -12.85 -12.39
N TYR A 242 11.95 -11.55 -12.60
CA TYR A 242 11.56 -10.65 -11.52
C TYR A 242 10.54 -9.58 -11.92
N ASP A 243 9.46 -9.47 -11.14
CA ASP A 243 8.59 -8.29 -11.14
C ASP A 243 9.19 -7.24 -10.20
N ILE A 244 9.44 -6.02 -10.69
CA ILE A 244 9.97 -4.92 -9.88
C ILE A 244 8.90 -3.82 -9.75
N TRP A 245 8.55 -3.49 -8.51
CA TRP A 245 7.58 -2.47 -8.12
C TRP A 245 8.28 -1.32 -7.37
N PHE A 246 7.71 -0.13 -7.37
CA PHE A 246 8.28 1.03 -6.68
C PHE A 246 7.17 1.73 -5.88
N ALA A 247 7.32 1.82 -4.55
CA ALA A 247 6.52 2.73 -3.73
C ALA A 247 7.36 3.92 -3.35
N GLN A 248 6.89 5.15 -3.51
CA GLN A 248 7.51 6.26 -2.77
C GLN A 248 7.01 6.21 -1.34
N LEU A 249 7.77 5.69 -0.38
CA LEU A 249 7.51 5.94 1.04
C LEU A 249 8.10 7.31 1.38
N ASP A 250 7.29 8.39 1.39
CA ASP A 250 7.76 9.72 1.83
C ASP A 250 8.65 9.59 3.09
N PRO A 251 9.95 9.99 3.05
CA PRO A 251 10.59 10.82 2.02
C PRO A 251 11.36 10.09 0.88
N TYR A 252 11.48 8.76 0.87
CA TYR A 252 12.31 8.02 -0.10
C TYR A 252 11.52 6.97 -0.93
N PRO A 253 11.84 6.78 -2.22
CA PRO A 253 11.39 5.61 -2.95
C PRO A 253 11.87 4.33 -2.26
N ILE A 254 11.00 3.35 -2.06
CA ILE A 254 11.34 1.94 -1.87
C ILE A 254 11.09 1.25 -3.19
N PHE A 255 12.03 0.42 -3.62
CA PHE A 255 11.76 -0.55 -4.68
C PHE A 255 11.46 -1.90 -4.04
N PHE A 256 10.51 -2.60 -4.63
CA PHE A 256 10.14 -3.95 -4.28
C PHE A 256 10.44 -4.84 -5.47
N TRP A 257 10.80 -6.09 -5.22
CA TRP A 257 10.93 -7.06 -6.30
C TRP A 257 10.47 -8.45 -5.83
N ARG A 258 9.91 -9.24 -6.74
CA ARG A 258 9.57 -10.65 -6.51
C ARG A 258 10.02 -11.49 -7.69
N ASP A 259 10.24 -12.79 -7.49
CA ASP A 259 10.52 -13.70 -8.60
C ASP A 259 9.25 -13.91 -9.46
N ALA A 260 9.33 -13.65 -10.76
CA ALA A 260 8.24 -13.75 -11.72
C ALA A 260 7.84 -15.20 -12.05
N ASN A 261 8.65 -16.19 -11.68
CA ASN A 261 8.30 -17.61 -11.78
C ASN A 261 7.42 -18.10 -10.61
N MET A 262 7.21 -17.29 -9.58
CA MET A 262 6.31 -17.63 -8.48
C MET A 262 4.86 -17.39 -8.90
N SER A 263 3.97 -18.34 -8.60
CA SER A 263 2.56 -18.24 -8.94
C SER A 263 1.96 -16.93 -8.41
N PRO A 264 1.21 -16.14 -9.23
CA PRO A 264 0.50 -14.95 -8.80
C PRO A 264 -0.42 -15.20 -7.59
N ASP A 265 -0.89 -16.44 -7.44
CA ASP A 265 -1.86 -16.86 -6.43
C ASP A 265 -1.22 -17.29 -5.10
N LEU A 266 0.12 -17.46 -5.04
CA LEU A 266 0.82 -17.95 -3.84
C LEU A 266 1.31 -16.84 -2.89
N GLY A 267 1.02 -15.58 -3.20
CA GLY A 267 1.24 -14.45 -2.30
C GLY A 267 2.69 -13.98 -2.26
N ASP A 268 2.93 -12.84 -2.90
CA ASP A 268 3.72 -11.72 -2.40
C ASP A 268 5.02 -12.03 -1.59
N ASP A 269 5.96 -12.76 -2.17
CA ASP A 269 7.38 -12.69 -1.81
C ASP A 269 8.03 -11.45 -2.43
N TRP A 270 7.44 -10.29 -2.14
CA TRP A 270 8.04 -9.01 -2.47
C TRP A 270 9.10 -8.68 -1.43
N HIS A 271 10.35 -8.66 -1.87
CA HIS A 271 11.45 -8.06 -1.14
C HIS A 271 11.37 -6.53 -1.28
N ALA A 272 11.85 -5.78 -0.28
CA ALA A 272 11.85 -4.33 -0.28
C ALA A 272 13.28 -3.82 -0.06
N GLY A 273 13.68 -2.79 -0.80
CA GLY A 273 14.99 -2.15 -0.68
C GLY A 273 14.87 -0.63 -0.67
N TRP A 274 15.68 0.00 0.16
CA TRP A 274 15.83 1.46 0.18
C TRP A 274 17.01 1.86 -0.71
N PRO A 275 16.88 2.88 -1.57
CA PRO A 275 18.02 3.52 -2.20
C PRO A 275 18.83 4.20 -1.10
N THR A 276 20.10 3.81 -1.00
CA THR A 276 21.12 4.48 -0.19
C THR A 276 21.71 5.67 -0.95
#